data_AF-A0A965LDW3-F1
#
_entry.id   AF-A0A965LDW3-F1
#
_cell.length_a   1.000
_cell.length_b   1.000
_cell.length_c   1.000
_cell.angle_alpha   90.00
_cell.angle_beta   90.00
_cell.angle_gamma   90.00
#
_symmetry.space_group_name_H-M   'P 1'
#
loop_
_entity.id
_entity.type
_entity.pdbx_description
1 polymer ?
#
loop_
_entity_poly.entity_id
_entity_poly.type
_entity_poly.pdbx_seq_one_letter_code
_entity_poly.pdbx_strand_id
1 'polypeptide(L)'
;MLSPRVSAWLVKGWRLTALLAAALLLQRTTPTTETILTRLNLSEATGFFPTAKRLVEGPQQSLIVQDEYGNRLGRLLTTSPDADTIIGYSGPSNVLVALDNQEKIVGTRILSSDDTPDHVDTLRDNMAFERSLKDWQPTSQPAPKLEGYAGSTLTAAAIAESIQKRLSGNYASLRFSTPLALKEIQAVGFPQALSFEANTPRLGWNLVRGPNRTLLGYVVRSSPSGDEFSGYAGPTETLIAIEPDALTLRKIIIRESYDTTRYVDIVKEDEIYLKQLTKWNV
;
A
#
# COMPACT_ATOMS: atom_id res chain seq x y z
N MET A 1 33.15 -45.80 7.47
CA MET A 1 32.43 -44.69 8.14
C MET A 1 33.32 -43.47 8.14
N LEU A 2 32.90 -42.37 7.50
CA LEU A 2 33.64 -41.10 7.52
C LEU A 2 33.73 -40.58 8.96
N SER A 3 34.88 -40.03 9.36
CA SER A 3 35.03 -39.52 10.72
C SER A 3 34.04 -38.37 10.98
N PRO A 4 33.54 -38.20 12.22
CA PRO A 4 32.54 -37.16 12.54
C PRO A 4 32.98 -35.75 12.13
N ARG A 5 34.29 -35.48 12.18
CA ARG A 5 34.88 -34.21 11.76
C ARG A 5 34.82 -34.01 10.25
N VAL A 6 35.10 -35.05 9.46
CA VAL A 6 35.05 -34.98 7.99
C VAL A 6 33.60 -34.80 7.51
N SER A 7 32.66 -35.49 8.15
CA SER A 7 31.22 -35.31 7.87
C SER A 7 30.76 -33.87 8.15
N ALA A 8 31.17 -33.29 9.27
CA ALA A 8 30.83 -31.90 9.61
C ALA A 8 31.40 -30.88 8.62
N TRP A 9 32.63 -31.08 8.13
CA TRP A 9 33.24 -30.21 7.11
C TRP A 9 32.56 -30.34 5.75
N LEU A 10 32.16 -31.55 5.36
CA LEU A 10 31.41 -31.79 4.12
C LEU A 10 30.05 -31.09 4.14
N VAL A 11 29.31 -31.17 5.26
CA VAL A 11 28.01 -30.47 5.41
C VAL A 11 28.18 -28.95 5.38
N LYS A 12 29.23 -28.42 6.02
CA LYS A 12 29.53 -26.98 5.97
C LYS A 12 29.91 -26.52 4.57
N GLY A 13 30.74 -27.29 3.87
CA GLY A 13 31.11 -27.03 2.48
C GLY A 13 29.88 -26.98 1.59
N TRP A 14 29.04 -28.02 1.64
CA TRP A 14 27.78 -28.08 0.89
C TRP A 14 26.85 -26.88 1.16
N ARG A 15 26.65 -26.51 2.43
CA ARG A 15 25.84 -25.33 2.79
C ARG A 15 26.40 -24.05 2.19
N LEU A 16 27.71 -23.86 2.23
CA LEU A 16 28.36 -22.68 1.67
C LEU A 16 28.20 -22.63 0.14
N THR A 17 28.34 -23.78 -0.53
CA THR A 17 28.13 -23.90 -1.97
C THR A 17 26.67 -23.64 -2.36
N ALA A 18 25.72 -24.18 -1.58
CA ALA A 18 24.29 -23.95 -1.79
C ALA A 18 23.90 -22.48 -1.59
N LEU A 19 24.46 -21.81 -0.57
CA LEU A 19 24.26 -20.37 -0.33
C LEU A 19 24.87 -19.52 -1.45
N LEU A 20 26.08 -19.84 -1.90
CA LEU A 20 26.71 -19.16 -3.04
C LEU A 20 25.89 -19.36 -4.32
N ALA A 21 25.42 -20.57 -4.60
CA ALA A 21 24.57 -20.86 -5.75
C ALA A 21 23.24 -20.12 -5.68
N ALA A 22 22.60 -20.07 -4.50
CA ALA A 22 21.39 -19.28 -4.28
C ALA A 22 21.62 -17.78 -4.49
N ALA A 23 22.72 -17.23 -3.96
CA ALA A 23 23.10 -15.83 -4.17
C ALA A 23 23.37 -15.51 -5.64
N LEU A 24 24.05 -16.41 -6.37
CA LEU A 24 24.32 -16.27 -7.81
C LEU A 24 23.05 -16.37 -8.65
N LEU A 25 22.14 -17.28 -8.29
CA LEU A 25 20.84 -17.41 -8.93
C LEU A 25 20.03 -16.14 -8.69
N LEU A 26 19.91 -15.68 -7.44
CA LEU A 26 19.25 -14.42 -7.12
C LEU A 26 19.87 -13.25 -7.88
N GLN A 27 21.19 -13.13 -7.94
CA GLN A 27 21.85 -12.05 -8.69
C GLN A 27 21.57 -12.11 -10.20
N ARG A 28 21.41 -13.32 -10.78
CA ARG A 28 21.11 -13.50 -12.21
C ARG A 28 19.63 -13.41 -12.55
N THR A 29 18.75 -13.78 -11.62
CA THR A 29 17.29 -13.78 -11.81
C THR A 29 16.63 -12.54 -11.24
N THR A 30 17.34 -11.70 -10.49
CA THR A 30 16.89 -10.34 -10.19
C THR A 30 17.09 -9.56 -11.49
N PRO A 31 16.03 -9.29 -12.28
CA PRO A 31 16.18 -8.38 -13.39
C PRO A 31 16.76 -7.09 -12.84
N THR A 32 17.76 -6.52 -13.51
CA THR A 32 18.05 -5.10 -13.35
C THR A 32 16.74 -4.42 -13.74
N THR A 33 15.93 -4.01 -12.75
CA THR A 33 14.71 -3.29 -13.05
C THR A 33 15.17 -2.01 -13.73
N GLU A 34 15.13 -1.98 -15.06
CA GLU A 34 15.09 -0.73 -15.82
C GLU A 34 13.82 -0.03 -15.39
N THR A 35 13.89 0.60 -14.23
CA THR A 35 12.87 1.51 -13.75
C THR A 35 12.87 2.67 -14.74
N ILE A 36 11.69 3.20 -15.06
CA ILE A 36 11.58 4.39 -15.92
C ILE A 36 12.47 5.54 -15.38
N LEU A 37 12.79 5.52 -14.08
CA LEU A 37 13.83 6.33 -13.44
C LEU A 37 15.17 6.36 -14.17
N THR A 38 15.69 5.23 -14.65
CA THR A 38 16.99 5.22 -15.36
C THR A 38 16.94 5.90 -16.72
N ARG A 39 15.73 6.12 -17.26
CA ARG A 39 15.48 6.86 -18.49
C ARG A 39 15.17 8.33 -18.25
N LEU A 40 15.01 8.75 -16.99
CA LEU A 40 14.74 10.15 -16.69
C LEU A 40 15.91 11.02 -17.09
N ASN A 41 15.60 12.13 -17.75
CA ASN A 41 16.60 13.08 -18.19
C ASN A 41 16.53 14.38 -17.38
N LEU A 42 17.56 15.22 -17.53
CA LEU A 42 17.66 16.48 -16.79
C LEU A 42 16.47 17.42 -17.05
N SER A 43 15.83 17.37 -18.22
CA SER A 43 14.69 18.24 -18.55
C SER A 43 13.49 17.95 -17.65
N GLU A 44 13.25 16.69 -17.30
CA GLU A 44 12.17 16.30 -16.40
C GLU A 44 12.45 16.80 -14.98
N ALA A 45 13.70 16.70 -14.53
CA ALA A 45 14.13 17.22 -13.24
C ALA A 45 13.98 18.76 -13.18
N THR A 46 14.29 19.48 -14.26
CA THR A 46 14.13 20.95 -14.31
C THR A 46 12.67 21.40 -14.23
N GLY A 47 11.72 20.55 -14.60
CA GLY A 47 10.29 20.81 -14.42
C GLY A 47 9.88 20.92 -12.95
N PHE A 48 10.62 20.29 -12.03
CA PHE A 48 10.38 20.36 -10.58
C PHE A 48 11.40 21.24 -9.86
N PHE A 49 12.65 21.22 -10.32
CA PHE A 49 13.79 21.93 -9.72
C PHE A 49 14.46 22.80 -10.80
N PRO A 50 14.05 24.07 -10.97
CA PRO A 50 14.53 24.92 -12.07
C PRO A 50 16.06 25.08 -12.16
N THR A 51 16.77 24.93 -11.03
CA THR A 51 18.24 25.03 -10.94
C THR A 51 18.97 23.69 -11.09
N ALA A 52 18.26 22.59 -11.39
CA ALA A 52 18.85 21.27 -11.57
C ALA A 52 19.89 21.26 -12.69
N LYS A 53 21.07 20.70 -12.41
CA LYS A 53 22.16 20.51 -13.38
C LYS A 53 22.67 19.08 -13.46
N ARG A 54 22.47 18.28 -12.42
CA ARG A 54 22.95 16.90 -12.36
C ARG A 54 21.95 15.97 -11.66
N LEU A 55 21.86 14.76 -12.19
CA LEU A 55 21.18 13.63 -11.57
C LEU A 55 22.24 12.60 -11.18
N VAL A 56 22.18 12.13 -9.94
CA VAL A 56 23.04 11.04 -9.46
C VAL A 56 22.19 9.97 -8.80
N GLU A 57 22.63 8.72 -8.83
CA GLU A 57 21.89 7.65 -8.16
C GLU A 57 21.78 7.89 -6.66
N GLY A 58 20.58 7.67 -6.13
CA GLY A 58 20.24 7.78 -4.73
C GLY A 58 19.85 6.43 -4.12
N PRO A 59 19.66 6.39 -2.79
CA PRO A 59 19.22 5.17 -2.11
C PRO A 59 17.81 4.78 -2.54
N GLN A 60 17.45 3.50 -2.33
CA GLN A 60 16.11 2.98 -2.56
C GLN A 60 15.59 3.27 -3.98
N GLN A 61 16.37 3.03 -5.04
CA GLN A 61 15.94 3.29 -6.43
C GLN A 61 15.37 4.72 -6.60
N SER A 62 16.18 5.73 -6.29
CA SER A 62 15.84 7.13 -6.49
C SER A 62 16.98 7.85 -7.21
N LEU A 63 16.71 9.05 -7.72
CA LEU A 63 17.73 9.95 -8.27
C LEU A 63 17.84 11.18 -7.39
N ILE A 64 19.04 11.51 -6.94
CA ILE A 64 19.33 12.77 -6.26
C ILE A 64 19.52 13.87 -7.30
N VAL A 65 18.83 14.98 -7.10
CA VAL A 65 18.92 16.17 -7.96
C VAL A 65 19.89 17.17 -7.35
N GLN A 66 20.84 17.67 -8.15
CA GLN A 66 21.86 18.62 -7.72
C GLN A 66 21.91 19.88 -8.59
N ASP A 67 22.31 20.99 -7.99
CA ASP A 67 22.61 22.25 -8.69
C ASP A 67 24.00 22.24 -9.35
N GLU A 68 24.41 23.39 -9.92
CA GLU A 68 25.73 23.56 -10.55
C GLU A 68 26.92 23.41 -9.60
N TYR A 69 26.71 23.64 -8.29
CA TYR A 69 27.73 23.54 -7.25
C TYR A 69 27.76 22.15 -6.59
N GLY A 70 26.86 21.25 -6.98
CA GLY A 70 26.71 19.92 -6.40
C GLY A 70 25.88 19.87 -5.12
N ASN A 71 25.21 20.95 -4.73
CA ASN A 71 24.31 20.94 -3.59
C ASN A 71 23.06 20.12 -3.93
N ARG A 72 22.58 19.32 -2.96
CA ARG A 72 21.34 18.57 -3.11
C ARG A 72 20.15 19.54 -3.14
N LEU A 73 19.34 19.46 -4.19
CA LEU A 73 18.06 20.17 -4.31
C LEU A 73 16.89 19.32 -3.81
N GLY A 74 16.99 18.00 -3.99
CA GLY A 74 15.93 17.06 -3.67
C GLY A 74 16.21 15.65 -4.18
N ARG A 75 15.16 14.84 -4.35
CA ARG A 75 15.23 13.53 -5.01
C ARG A 75 13.98 13.24 -5.86
N LEU A 76 14.16 12.39 -6.87
CA LEU A 76 13.12 11.86 -7.75
C LEU A 76 12.99 10.36 -7.53
N LEU A 77 11.76 9.84 -7.56
CA LEU A 77 11.48 8.40 -7.50
C LEU A 77 10.15 8.09 -8.19
N THR A 78 9.95 6.82 -8.54
CA THR A 78 8.68 6.31 -9.08
C THR A 78 7.96 5.47 -8.06
N THR A 79 6.62 5.43 -8.14
CA THR A 79 5.80 4.53 -7.34
C THR A 79 5.95 3.07 -7.76
N SER A 80 6.12 2.80 -9.06
CA SER A 80 6.39 1.45 -9.56
C SER A 80 7.85 1.05 -9.36
N PRO A 81 8.15 -0.24 -9.11
CA PRO A 81 7.17 -1.35 -9.01
C PRO A 81 6.56 -1.54 -7.60
N ASP A 82 7.06 -0.84 -6.58
CA ASP A 82 6.74 -1.09 -5.16
C ASP A 82 5.25 -0.90 -4.81
N ALA A 83 4.53 -0.11 -5.60
CA ALA A 83 3.12 0.21 -5.40
C ALA A 83 2.19 -0.37 -6.48
N ASP A 84 2.66 -1.25 -7.36
CA ASP A 84 1.86 -1.79 -8.48
C ASP A 84 0.65 -2.64 -8.03
N THR A 85 0.62 -3.04 -6.75
CA THR A 85 -0.54 -3.72 -6.16
C THR A 85 -1.69 -2.77 -5.81
N ILE A 86 -1.47 -1.45 -5.82
CA ILE A 86 -2.50 -0.46 -5.50
C ILE A 86 -3.23 -0.10 -6.79
N ILE A 87 -4.46 -0.57 -6.90
CA ILE A 87 -5.30 -0.43 -8.09
C ILE A 87 -6.21 0.79 -7.94
N GLY A 88 -6.23 1.67 -8.93
CA GLY A 88 -7.13 2.82 -9.02
C GLY A 88 -8.58 2.40 -9.28
N TYR A 89 -9.16 2.83 -10.40
CA TYR A 89 -10.45 2.33 -10.84
C TYR A 89 -10.31 0.98 -11.57
N SER A 90 -9.38 0.88 -12.53
CA SER A 90 -9.13 -0.32 -13.35
C SER A 90 -7.71 -0.89 -13.24
N GLY A 91 -6.72 -0.10 -12.80
CA GLY A 91 -5.31 -0.52 -12.82
C GLY A 91 -4.39 0.37 -11.99
N PRO A 92 -3.12 -0.02 -11.80
CA PRO A 92 -2.13 0.80 -11.10
C PRO A 92 -1.66 1.99 -11.93
N SER A 93 -1.13 3.01 -11.24
CA SER A 93 -0.51 4.19 -11.86
C SER A 93 0.94 4.34 -11.43
N ASN A 94 1.84 4.47 -12.41
CA ASN A 94 3.23 4.81 -12.15
C ASN A 94 3.40 6.34 -12.12
N VAL A 95 3.79 6.86 -10.96
CA VAL A 95 3.89 8.29 -10.71
C VAL A 95 5.33 8.64 -10.38
N LEU A 96 5.88 9.61 -11.10
CA LEU A 96 7.11 10.30 -10.75
C LEU A 96 6.81 11.27 -9.60
N VAL A 97 7.58 11.17 -8.53
CA VAL A 97 7.47 12.01 -7.33
C VAL A 97 8.75 12.78 -7.15
N ALA A 98 8.65 14.11 -7.06
CA ALA A 98 9.76 14.99 -6.72
C ALA A 98 9.65 15.42 -5.25
N LEU A 99 10.70 15.15 -4.48
CA LEU A 99 10.79 15.47 -3.06
C LEU A 99 11.90 16.49 -2.81
N ASP A 100 11.63 17.49 -1.97
CA ASP A 100 12.66 18.42 -1.48
C ASP A 100 13.60 17.75 -0.46
N ASN A 101 14.53 18.53 0.10
CA ASN A 101 15.46 18.05 1.11
C ASN A 101 14.81 17.70 2.46
N GLN A 102 13.55 18.10 2.65
CA GLN A 102 12.73 17.82 3.80
C GLN A 102 11.75 16.69 3.52
N GLU A 103 11.90 15.95 2.41
CA GLU A 103 11.00 14.86 2.02
C GLU A 103 9.54 15.30 1.82
N LYS A 104 9.32 16.58 1.50
CA LYS A 104 8.02 17.11 1.06
C LYS A 104 7.90 17.05 -0.45
N ILE A 105 6.70 16.79 -0.94
CA ILE A 105 6.41 16.75 -2.37
C ILE A 105 6.50 18.16 -2.98
N VAL A 106 7.41 18.32 -3.93
CA VAL A 106 7.53 19.52 -4.77
C VAL A 106 6.52 19.45 -5.92
N GLY A 107 6.33 18.26 -6.47
CA GLY A 107 5.40 17.98 -7.56
C GLY A 107 5.36 16.49 -7.89
N THR A 108 4.37 16.12 -8.70
CA THR A 108 4.19 14.75 -9.19
C THR A 108 3.88 14.76 -10.67
N ARG A 109 4.09 13.62 -11.35
CA ARG A 109 3.68 13.42 -12.74
C ARG A 109 3.31 11.97 -12.98
N ILE A 110 2.16 11.72 -13.59
CA ILE A 110 1.75 10.37 -14.01
C ILE A 110 2.55 10.00 -15.26
N LEU A 111 3.43 8.99 -15.16
CA LEU A 111 4.28 8.52 -16.25
C LEU A 111 3.54 7.52 -17.14
N SER A 112 2.87 6.56 -16.51
CA SER A 112 2.05 5.54 -17.15
C SER A 112 0.92 5.13 -16.21
N SER A 113 -0.15 4.58 -16.76
CA SER A 113 -1.27 4.07 -15.98
C SER A 113 -1.98 2.99 -16.77
N ASP A 114 -2.32 1.90 -16.09
CA ASP A 114 -3.23 0.86 -16.59
C ASP A 114 -4.67 1.10 -16.12
N ASP A 115 -4.91 2.25 -15.46
CA ASP A 115 -6.25 2.70 -15.10
C ASP A 115 -7.03 3.23 -16.32
N THR A 116 -8.32 3.51 -16.16
CA THR A 116 -9.17 4.05 -17.22
C THR A 116 -8.60 5.39 -17.73
N PRO A 117 -8.30 5.51 -19.04
CA PRO A 117 -7.68 6.71 -19.60
C PRO A 117 -8.40 8.02 -19.24
N ASP A 118 -9.72 8.06 -19.35
CA ASP A 118 -10.54 9.23 -19.03
C ASP A 118 -10.37 9.68 -17.57
N HIS A 119 -10.25 8.73 -16.63
CA HIS A 119 -10.03 9.04 -15.22
C HIS A 119 -8.65 9.62 -14.97
N VAL A 120 -7.63 9.07 -15.63
CA VAL A 120 -6.24 9.51 -15.54
C VAL A 120 -6.06 10.90 -16.16
N ASP A 121 -6.65 11.15 -17.32
CA ASP A 121 -6.54 12.43 -18.03
C ASP A 121 -7.22 13.56 -17.27
N THR A 122 -8.29 13.26 -16.52
CA THR A 122 -8.92 14.20 -15.58
C THR A 122 -7.97 14.65 -14.46
N LEU A 123 -6.91 13.89 -14.16
CA LEU A 123 -5.93 14.21 -13.13
C LEU A 123 -4.63 14.82 -13.67
N ARG A 124 -4.17 14.42 -14.87
CA ARG A 124 -2.86 14.82 -15.42
C ARG A 124 -2.63 16.33 -15.47
N ASP A 125 -3.65 17.10 -15.85
CA ASP A 125 -3.55 18.56 -16.00
C ASP A 125 -4.39 19.30 -14.94
N ASN A 126 -4.71 18.62 -13.84
CA ASN A 126 -5.59 19.15 -12.82
C ASN A 126 -4.80 19.87 -11.72
N MET A 127 -4.77 21.20 -11.81
CA MET A 127 -4.10 22.05 -10.82
C MET A 127 -4.59 21.82 -9.37
N ALA A 128 -5.86 21.45 -9.16
CA ALA A 128 -6.36 21.19 -7.81
C ALA A 128 -5.81 19.86 -7.27
N PHE A 129 -5.70 18.84 -8.11
CA PHE A 129 -5.04 17.58 -7.77
C PHE A 129 -3.56 17.78 -7.48
N GLU A 130 -2.82 18.46 -8.36
CA GLU A 130 -1.40 18.74 -8.13
C GLU A 130 -1.15 19.50 -6.81
N ARG A 131 -1.95 20.55 -6.56
CA ARG A 131 -1.85 21.34 -5.32
C ARG A 131 -2.19 20.53 -4.07
N SER A 132 -3.07 19.53 -4.17
CA SER A 132 -3.44 18.69 -3.03
C SER A 132 -2.26 17.84 -2.52
N LEU A 133 -1.35 17.46 -3.42
CA LEU A 133 -0.17 16.66 -3.10
C LEU A 133 1.05 17.51 -2.75
N LYS A 134 1.10 18.77 -3.18
CA LYS A 134 2.23 19.66 -2.91
C LYS A 134 2.42 19.90 -1.41
N ASP A 135 3.66 19.98 -0.98
CA ASP A 135 4.12 20.18 0.41
C ASP A 135 3.74 19.06 1.39
N TRP A 136 3.02 18.03 0.94
CA TRP A 136 2.73 16.84 1.74
C TRP A 136 4.02 16.05 2.01
N GLN A 137 4.18 15.58 3.24
CA GLN A 137 5.28 14.72 3.68
C GLN A 137 4.76 13.29 3.97
N PRO A 138 4.79 12.36 3.00
CA PRO A 138 4.09 11.07 3.11
C PRO A 138 4.55 10.14 4.24
N THR A 139 5.78 10.35 4.72
CA THR A 139 6.43 9.57 5.79
C THR A 139 6.01 9.98 7.20
N SER A 140 5.42 11.17 7.37
CA SER A 140 5.09 11.74 8.69
C SER A 140 3.67 12.30 8.78
N GLN A 141 3.01 12.55 7.65
CA GLN A 141 1.69 13.16 7.57
C GLN A 141 0.68 12.20 6.94
N PRO A 142 -0.59 12.24 7.40
CA PRO A 142 -1.65 11.55 6.70
C PRO A 142 -1.77 12.08 5.27
N ALA A 143 -2.19 11.21 4.35
CA ALA A 143 -2.45 11.64 2.99
C ALA A 143 -3.56 12.71 2.93
N PRO A 144 -3.47 13.65 1.98
CA PRO A 144 -4.46 14.70 1.82
C PRO A 144 -5.83 14.11 1.47
N LYS A 145 -6.89 14.84 1.82
CA LYS A 145 -8.25 14.46 1.44
C LYS A 145 -8.45 14.73 -0.05
N LEU A 146 -8.68 13.68 -0.83
CA LEU A 146 -8.83 13.73 -2.28
C LEU A 146 -10.29 13.48 -2.64
N GLU A 147 -11.05 14.56 -2.87
CA GLU A 147 -12.47 14.51 -3.22
C GLU A 147 -12.78 15.46 -4.37
N GLY A 148 -13.86 15.18 -5.10
CA GLY A 148 -14.39 16.09 -6.13
C GLY A 148 -13.71 16.00 -7.50
N TYR A 149 -13.01 14.91 -7.80
CA TYR A 149 -12.49 14.64 -9.16
C TYR A 149 -13.54 13.84 -9.91
N ALA A 150 -14.18 14.45 -10.93
CA ALA A 150 -15.34 13.94 -11.67
C ALA A 150 -15.22 12.47 -12.12
N GLY A 151 -15.59 11.52 -11.25
CA GLY A 151 -15.41 10.07 -11.48
C GLY A 151 -14.00 9.53 -11.18
N SER A 152 -12.97 10.38 -11.06
CA SER A 152 -11.57 9.97 -10.85
C SER A 152 -11.15 9.87 -9.38
N THR A 153 -12.08 9.92 -8.42
CA THR A 153 -11.76 9.89 -6.99
C THR A 153 -10.97 8.63 -6.60
N LEU A 154 -11.33 7.45 -7.13
CA LEU A 154 -10.61 6.20 -6.83
C LEU A 154 -9.19 6.19 -7.42
N THR A 155 -9.02 6.69 -8.64
CA THR A 155 -7.70 6.87 -9.26
C THR A 155 -6.83 7.84 -8.46
N ALA A 156 -7.39 8.98 -8.03
CA ALA A 156 -6.68 9.96 -7.22
C ALA A 156 -6.25 9.38 -5.87
N ALA A 157 -7.15 8.64 -5.20
CA ALA A 157 -6.85 7.93 -3.96
C ALA A 157 -5.71 6.91 -4.14
N ALA A 158 -5.77 6.07 -5.18
CA ALA A 158 -4.70 5.11 -5.50
C ALA A 158 -3.34 5.79 -5.70
N ILE A 159 -3.30 6.94 -6.37
CA ILE A 159 -2.04 7.66 -6.59
C ILE A 159 -1.43 8.11 -5.25
N ALA A 160 -2.22 8.71 -4.36
CA ALA A 160 -1.71 9.13 -3.06
C ALA A 160 -1.30 7.94 -2.18
N GLU A 161 -2.09 6.86 -2.17
CA GLU A 161 -1.75 5.61 -1.48
C GLU A 161 -0.46 5.00 -2.02
N SER A 162 -0.26 5.02 -3.35
CA SER A 162 0.94 4.53 -4.02
C SER A 162 2.17 5.33 -3.62
N ILE A 163 2.06 6.65 -3.55
CA ILE A 163 3.12 7.53 -3.07
C ILE A 163 3.46 7.22 -1.61
N GLN A 164 2.45 7.05 -0.74
CA GLN A 164 2.68 6.74 0.66
C GLN A 164 3.29 5.35 0.84
N LYS A 165 2.78 4.33 0.15
CA LYS A 165 3.32 2.97 0.15
C LYS A 165 4.79 2.96 -0.26
N ARG A 166 5.12 3.69 -1.32
CA ARG A 166 6.48 3.79 -1.87
C ARG A 166 7.49 4.39 -0.89
N LEU A 167 7.05 5.37 -0.09
CA LEU A 167 7.93 6.15 0.80
C LEU A 167 7.97 5.63 2.24
N SER A 168 6.85 5.10 2.73
CA SER A 168 6.65 4.70 4.11
C SER A 168 6.60 3.18 4.29
N GLY A 169 6.47 2.41 3.20
CA GLY A 169 6.28 0.95 3.21
C GLY A 169 4.87 0.51 3.62
N ASN A 170 4.05 1.44 4.11
CA ASN A 170 2.65 1.27 4.51
C ASN A 170 1.80 2.42 3.94
N TYR A 171 0.48 2.26 4.01
CA TYR A 171 -0.50 3.28 3.63
C TYR A 171 -1.81 3.00 4.37
N ALA A 172 -2.68 4.01 4.44
CA ALA A 172 -4.07 3.86 4.87
C ALA A 172 -5.00 3.90 3.66
N SER A 173 -6.11 3.17 3.74
CA SER A 173 -7.15 3.25 2.72
C SER A 173 -7.81 4.63 2.73
N LEU A 174 -7.68 5.35 1.62
CA LEU A 174 -8.36 6.62 1.37
C LEU A 174 -9.79 6.41 0.86
N ARG A 175 -10.05 5.26 0.24
CA ARG A 175 -11.40 4.84 -0.18
C ARG A 175 -12.29 4.57 1.03
N PHE A 176 -11.79 3.81 2.00
CA PHE A 176 -12.52 3.47 3.22
C PHE A 176 -11.89 4.19 4.42
N SER A 177 -11.98 5.52 4.41
CA SER A 177 -11.26 6.37 5.37
C SER A 177 -11.94 6.45 6.75
N THR A 178 -13.18 5.96 6.89
CA THR A 178 -13.93 5.99 8.15
C THR A 178 -13.19 5.20 9.24
N PRO A 179 -12.77 5.85 10.35
CA PRO A 179 -12.10 5.15 11.44
C PRO A 179 -12.96 4.06 12.05
N LEU A 180 -12.34 2.95 12.47
CA LEU A 180 -13.03 1.87 13.16
C LEU A 180 -13.54 2.36 14.53
N ALA A 181 -14.81 2.14 14.83
CA ALA A 181 -15.40 2.50 16.11
C ALA A 181 -15.58 1.27 17.02
N LEU A 182 -15.45 1.48 18.35
CA LEU A 182 -15.67 0.41 19.34
C LEU A 182 -17.07 -0.21 19.23
N LYS A 183 -18.08 0.60 18.90
CA LYS A 183 -19.46 0.10 18.69
C LYS A 183 -19.57 -0.89 17.53
N GLU A 184 -18.79 -0.68 16.46
CA GLU A 184 -18.76 -1.62 15.33
C GLU A 184 -18.14 -2.96 15.76
N ILE A 185 -17.05 -2.91 16.54
CA ILE A 185 -16.40 -4.11 17.11
C ILE A 185 -17.37 -4.87 18.02
N GLN A 186 -18.15 -4.16 18.83
CA GLN A 186 -19.16 -4.75 19.69
C GLN A 186 -20.26 -5.44 18.86
N ALA A 187 -20.73 -4.79 17.80
CA ALA A 187 -21.78 -5.30 16.92
C ALA A 187 -21.34 -6.49 16.05
N VAL A 188 -20.07 -6.55 15.63
CA VAL A 188 -19.57 -7.60 14.72
C VAL A 188 -19.25 -8.91 15.45
N GLY A 189 -19.08 -8.92 16.76
CA GLY A 189 -18.86 -10.20 17.47
C GLY A 189 -18.26 -10.14 18.86
N PHE A 190 -17.93 -8.94 19.35
CA PHE A 190 -17.29 -8.75 20.66
C PHE A 190 -18.11 -7.83 21.58
N PRO A 191 -19.33 -8.23 22.01
CA PRO A 191 -20.21 -7.36 22.81
C PRO A 191 -19.59 -6.88 24.13
N GLN A 192 -18.59 -7.60 24.65
CA GLN A 192 -17.87 -7.27 25.88
C GLN A 192 -16.58 -6.45 25.63
N ALA A 193 -16.32 -6.03 24.39
CA ALA A 193 -15.16 -5.21 24.07
C ALA A 193 -15.23 -3.86 24.80
N LEU A 194 -14.13 -3.50 25.46
CA LEU A 194 -13.94 -2.21 26.14
C LEU A 194 -12.93 -1.33 25.41
N SER A 195 -11.98 -1.93 24.69
CA SER A 195 -11.02 -1.21 23.87
C SER A 195 -10.47 -2.10 22.75
N PHE A 196 -9.78 -1.47 21.81
CA PHE A 196 -9.02 -2.15 20.78
C PHE A 196 -7.79 -1.32 20.41
N GLU A 197 -6.79 -1.98 19.82
CA GLU A 197 -5.55 -1.34 19.38
C GLU A 197 -5.05 -1.99 18.09
N ALA A 198 -4.40 -1.22 17.22
CA ALA A 198 -3.82 -1.73 15.99
C ALA A 198 -2.76 -2.80 16.29
N ASN A 199 -2.76 -3.88 15.49
CA ASN A 199 -1.89 -5.03 15.67
C ASN A 199 -0.74 -4.99 14.65
N THR A 200 0.14 -4.01 14.79
CA THR A 200 1.25 -3.79 13.86
C THR A 200 2.27 -4.95 13.93
N PRO A 201 2.86 -5.39 12.79
CA PRO A 201 2.78 -4.81 11.45
C PRO A 201 1.62 -5.35 10.58
N ARG A 202 0.67 -6.13 11.12
CA ARG A 202 -0.45 -6.69 10.35
C ARG A 202 -1.46 -5.59 10.00
N LEU A 203 -1.43 -5.11 8.75
CA LEU A 203 -2.33 -4.05 8.27
C LEU A 203 -3.80 -4.47 8.40
N GLY A 204 -4.65 -3.55 8.85
CA GLY A 204 -6.08 -3.80 9.05
C GLY A 204 -6.43 -4.59 10.32
N TRP A 205 -5.48 -5.29 10.95
CA TRP A 205 -5.72 -6.07 12.17
C TRP A 205 -5.77 -5.20 13.42
N ASN A 206 -6.74 -5.50 14.29
CA ASN A 206 -6.91 -4.84 15.58
C ASN A 206 -7.10 -5.89 16.68
N LEU A 207 -6.33 -5.77 17.76
CA LEU A 207 -6.49 -6.55 18.99
C LEU A 207 -7.70 -6.04 19.76
N VAL A 208 -8.61 -6.93 20.17
CA VAL A 208 -9.81 -6.55 20.94
C VAL A 208 -9.63 -6.95 22.41
N ARG A 209 -9.86 -6.00 23.31
CA ARG A 209 -9.68 -6.16 24.76
C ARG A 209 -11.01 -6.04 25.50
N GLY A 210 -11.24 -6.97 26.43
CA GLY A 210 -12.37 -6.97 27.35
C GLY A 210 -11.99 -6.46 28.75
N PRO A 211 -12.84 -6.73 29.76
CA PRO A 211 -12.52 -6.48 31.16
C PRO A 211 -11.16 -7.07 31.54
N ASN A 212 -10.42 -6.40 32.44
CA ASN A 212 -9.10 -6.85 32.90
C ASN A 212 -8.06 -7.05 31.77
N ARG A 213 -8.22 -6.36 30.63
CA ARG A 213 -7.34 -6.44 29.45
C ARG A 213 -7.25 -7.85 28.82
N THR A 214 -8.25 -8.70 29.07
CA THR A 214 -8.32 -10.02 28.45
C THR A 214 -8.39 -9.89 26.93
N LEU A 215 -7.61 -10.69 26.20
CA LEU A 215 -7.74 -10.78 24.74
C LEU A 215 -9.06 -11.48 24.42
N LEU A 216 -9.98 -10.76 23.79
CA LEU A 216 -11.25 -11.34 23.34
C LEU A 216 -11.14 -11.92 21.93
N GLY A 217 -10.19 -11.44 21.13
CA GLY A 217 -10.00 -11.83 19.73
C GLY A 217 -9.41 -10.69 18.92
N TYR A 218 -9.62 -10.75 17.61
CA TYR A 218 -9.19 -9.74 16.67
C TYR A 218 -10.36 -9.25 15.82
N VAL A 219 -10.29 -7.99 15.40
CA VAL A 219 -11.12 -7.45 14.33
C VAL A 219 -10.22 -6.99 13.21
N VAL A 220 -10.46 -7.49 12.01
CA VAL A 220 -9.68 -7.19 10.81
C VAL A 220 -10.55 -6.43 9.83
N ARG A 221 -10.08 -5.26 9.41
CA ARG A 221 -10.59 -4.58 8.22
C ARG A 221 -9.89 -5.18 7.02
N SER A 222 -10.63 -5.53 5.95
CA SER A 222 -9.98 -5.98 4.71
C SER A 222 -9.13 -4.86 4.11
N SER A 223 -9.51 -3.61 4.32
CA SER A 223 -8.74 -2.44 3.91
C SER A 223 -7.51 -2.19 4.80
N PRO A 224 -6.37 -1.77 4.23
CA PRO A 224 -6.18 -1.46 2.80
C PRO A 224 -5.76 -2.67 1.94
N SER A 225 -5.63 -3.87 2.53
CA SER A 225 -5.01 -5.04 1.88
C SER A 225 -5.93 -5.80 0.91
N GLY A 226 -7.17 -5.36 0.77
CA GLY A 226 -8.13 -5.92 -0.18
C GLY A 226 -8.87 -4.85 -0.97
N ASP A 227 -8.36 -3.62 -0.98
CA ASP A 227 -9.00 -2.51 -1.70
C ASP A 227 -8.89 -2.67 -3.22
N GLU A 228 -7.95 -3.49 -3.68
CA GLU A 228 -7.78 -3.87 -5.09
C GLU A 228 -8.89 -4.79 -5.62
N PHE A 229 -9.64 -5.45 -4.74
CA PHE A 229 -10.71 -6.35 -5.16
C PHE A 229 -12.02 -5.58 -5.32
N SER A 230 -12.49 -5.52 -6.56
CA SER A 230 -13.81 -4.98 -6.90
C SER A 230 -14.84 -6.10 -7.04
N GLY A 231 -16.06 -5.81 -6.58
CA GLY A 231 -17.24 -6.62 -6.87
C GLY A 231 -17.76 -6.32 -8.28
N TYR A 232 -19.05 -6.05 -8.42
CA TYR A 232 -19.64 -5.76 -9.72
C TYR A 232 -19.30 -4.36 -10.24
N ALA A 233 -19.45 -3.33 -9.38
CA ALA A 233 -19.28 -1.93 -9.77
C ALA A 233 -18.28 -1.15 -8.91
N GLY A 234 -17.64 -1.79 -7.93
CA GLY A 234 -16.62 -1.13 -7.12
C GLY A 234 -16.08 -1.98 -5.97
N PRO A 235 -15.07 -1.47 -5.26
CA PRO A 235 -14.49 -2.15 -4.10
C PRO A 235 -15.46 -2.21 -2.92
N THR A 236 -15.26 -3.22 -2.07
CA THR A 236 -16.03 -3.41 -0.83
C THR A 236 -15.12 -3.73 0.33
N GLU A 237 -15.26 -2.96 1.42
CA GLU A 237 -14.59 -3.24 2.68
C GLU A 237 -15.43 -4.22 3.52
N THR A 238 -14.75 -5.19 4.11
CA THR A 238 -15.35 -6.10 5.09
C THR A 238 -14.73 -5.89 6.47
N LEU A 239 -15.54 -6.16 7.50
CA LEU A 239 -15.11 -6.25 8.88
C LEU A 239 -15.22 -7.70 9.35
N ILE A 240 -14.09 -8.25 9.80
CA ILE A 240 -13.92 -9.66 10.07
C ILE A 240 -13.59 -9.83 11.55
N ALA A 241 -14.47 -10.49 12.31
CA ALA A 241 -14.21 -10.90 13.69
C ALA A 241 -13.51 -12.27 13.69
N ILE A 242 -12.42 -12.37 14.46
CA ILE A 242 -11.57 -13.57 14.55
C ILE A 242 -11.39 -13.92 16.03
N GLU A 243 -11.44 -15.21 16.35
CA GLU A 243 -11.20 -15.73 17.69
C GLU A 243 -9.79 -15.39 18.23
N PRO A 244 -9.55 -15.51 19.56
CA PRO A 244 -8.23 -15.30 20.17
C PRO A 244 -7.09 -16.16 19.60
N ASP A 245 -7.42 -17.28 18.94
CA ASP A 245 -6.45 -18.14 18.26
C ASP A 245 -5.87 -17.51 16.98
N ALA A 246 -6.43 -16.38 16.52
CA ALA A 246 -6.09 -15.68 15.28
C ALA A 246 -6.30 -16.49 13.99
N LEU A 247 -7.02 -17.61 14.05
CA LEU A 247 -7.26 -18.53 12.94
C LEU A 247 -8.74 -18.72 12.66
N THR A 248 -9.57 -18.78 13.69
CA THR A 248 -11.00 -19.12 13.55
C THR A 248 -11.82 -17.86 13.29
N LEU A 249 -12.51 -17.83 12.14
CA LEU A 249 -13.42 -16.75 11.79
C LEU A 249 -14.73 -16.84 12.60
N ARG A 250 -15.06 -15.76 13.30
CA ARG A 250 -16.30 -15.65 14.08
C ARG A 250 -17.45 -15.07 13.26
N LYS A 251 -17.18 -13.99 12.52
CA LYS A 251 -18.18 -13.28 11.71
C LYS A 251 -17.49 -12.45 10.65
N ILE A 252 -18.12 -12.33 9.48
CA ILE A 252 -17.73 -11.40 8.42
C ILE A 252 -18.97 -10.57 8.09
N ILE A 253 -18.80 -9.26 7.96
CA ILE A 253 -19.84 -8.35 7.47
C ILE A 253 -19.25 -7.41 6.41
N ILE A 254 -20.08 -6.93 5.49
CA ILE A 254 -19.74 -5.77 4.67
C ILE A 254 -19.84 -4.53 5.56
N ARG A 255 -18.75 -3.75 5.60
CA ARG A 255 -18.65 -2.50 6.37
C ARG A 255 -19.07 -1.32 5.50
N GLU A 256 -18.28 -1.03 4.47
CA GLU A 256 -18.48 0.05 3.51
C GLU A 256 -18.29 -0.49 2.09
N SER A 257 -18.94 0.11 1.09
CA SER A 257 -18.87 -0.38 -0.29
C SER A 257 -19.11 0.75 -1.29
N TYR A 258 -18.37 0.69 -2.40
CA TYR A 258 -18.59 1.48 -3.62
C TYR A 258 -19.37 0.68 -4.68
N ASP A 259 -19.79 -0.54 -4.38
CA ASP A 259 -20.56 -1.37 -5.29
C ASP A 259 -22.04 -0.94 -5.34
N THR A 260 -22.80 -1.58 -6.21
CA THR A 260 -24.23 -1.34 -6.39
C THR A 260 -24.97 -1.66 -5.10
N THR A 261 -25.62 -0.65 -4.50
CA THR A 261 -26.32 -0.77 -3.20
C THR A 261 -27.23 -2.00 -3.14
N ARG A 262 -28.01 -2.25 -4.20
CA ARG A 262 -28.91 -3.42 -4.28
C ARG A 262 -28.16 -4.76 -4.14
N TYR A 263 -26.97 -4.90 -4.72
CA TYR A 263 -26.19 -6.14 -4.61
C TYR A 263 -25.55 -6.28 -3.23
N VAL A 264 -25.09 -5.16 -2.68
CA VAL A 264 -24.55 -5.11 -1.31
C VAL A 264 -25.62 -5.51 -0.29
N ASP A 265 -26.84 -5.02 -0.43
CA ASP A 265 -27.94 -5.32 0.48
C ASP A 265 -28.32 -6.80 0.45
N ILE A 266 -28.36 -7.41 -0.75
CA ILE A 266 -28.60 -8.87 -0.89
C ILE A 266 -27.55 -9.67 -0.11
N VAL A 267 -26.26 -9.31 -0.22
CA VAL A 267 -25.19 -10.02 0.51
C VAL A 267 -25.25 -9.76 2.02
N LYS A 268 -25.62 -8.54 2.43
CA LYS A 268 -25.79 -8.20 3.86
C LYS A 268 -26.94 -8.98 4.51
N GLU A 269 -28.00 -9.23 3.77
CA GLU A 269 -29.20 -9.94 4.24
C GLU A 269 -29.09 -11.47 4.15
N ASP A 270 -28.14 -12.01 3.37
CA ASP A 270 -27.92 -13.45 3.23
C ASP A 270 -27.11 -14.04 4.40
N GLU A 271 -27.81 -14.30 5.51
CA GLU A 271 -27.22 -14.91 6.71
C GLU A 271 -26.62 -16.30 6.43
N ILE A 272 -27.16 -17.05 5.47
CA ILE A 272 -26.69 -18.40 5.14
C ILE A 272 -25.32 -18.29 4.48
N TYR A 273 -25.18 -17.42 3.48
CA TYR A 273 -23.91 -17.16 2.81
C TYR A 273 -22.85 -16.64 3.79
N LEU A 274 -23.17 -15.61 4.59
CA LEU A 274 -22.21 -15.05 5.56
C LEU A 274 -21.74 -16.08 6.59
N LYS A 275 -22.63 -16.99 7.02
CA LYS A 275 -22.27 -18.11 7.92
C LYS A 275 -21.40 -19.16 7.25
N GLN A 276 -21.45 -19.32 5.92
CA GLN A 276 -20.52 -20.22 5.22
C GLN A 276 -19.09 -19.69 5.21
N LEU A 277 -18.91 -18.36 5.20
CA LEU A 277 -17.59 -17.74 5.23
C LEU A 277 -16.84 -18.04 6.53
N THR A 278 -17.54 -18.26 7.64
CA THR A 278 -16.91 -18.59 8.94
C THR A 278 -16.38 -20.03 9.03
N LYS A 279 -16.55 -20.83 7.98
CA LYS A 279 -16.00 -22.21 7.91
C LYS A 279 -14.53 -22.24 7.46
N TRP A 280 -14.00 -21.10 7.04
CA TRP A 280 -12.63 -20.94 6.60
C TRP A 280 -11.73 -20.62 7.81
N ASN A 281 -10.51 -21.14 7.79
CA ASN A 281 -9.46 -20.75 8.72
C ASN A 281 -8.53 -19.75 8.03
N VAL A 282 -8.04 -18.77 8.79
CA VAL A 282 -7.10 -17.73 8.33
C VAL A 282 -5.67 -18.25 8.24
#